data_AF-A0AB34J7Z2-F1
#
_entry.id   AF-A0AB34J7Z2-F1
#
_cell.length_a   1.000
_cell.length_b   1.000
_cell.length_c   1.000
_cell.angle_alpha   90.00
_cell.angle_beta   90.00
_cell.angle_gamma   90.00
#
_symmetry.space_group_name_H-M   'P 1'
#
loop_
_entity.id
_entity.type
_entity.pdbx_description
1 polymer ?
#
loop_
_entity_poly.entity_id
_entity_poly.type
_entity_poly.pdbx_seq_one_letter_code
_entity_poly.pdbx_strand_id
1 'polypeptide(L)'
;MESPARGSARRHTPLFADEHRLPYSYFTLNDWLQKTLTALIGAQAAAAFSWHSFRIELACLLRAAGCPDSLIRLICRWKCPGSVQKYAQVGTAENVTWLQRAHGVRFDAVRTNNMVALDKYADAYAQLDGQAFRPAPARGVPSRLRARVEVEWGTEWFAGVVTSSKQGLSSSGSPATVYRVLYDATAQYRAQSCWHDLAEINWRSLPASP
;
A
#
# COMPACT_ATOMS: atom_id res chain seq x y z
N MET A 1 -28.79 -29.28 -25.17
CA MET A 1 -28.02 -28.27 -25.93
C MET A 1 -29.04 -27.24 -26.43
N GLU A 2 -29.26 -26.22 -25.60
CA GLU A 2 -30.48 -25.39 -25.64
C GLU A 2 -30.45 -24.36 -26.76
N SER A 3 -31.63 -24.14 -27.35
CA SER A 3 -31.89 -23.22 -28.45
C SER A 3 -31.31 -21.81 -28.19
N PRO A 4 -30.64 -21.18 -29.18
CA PRO A 4 -30.07 -19.85 -28.99
C PRO A 4 -31.15 -18.83 -28.66
N ALA A 5 -30.98 -18.09 -27.56
CA ALA A 5 -31.87 -16.99 -27.20
C ALA A 5 -31.87 -15.91 -28.31
N ARG A 6 -33.06 -15.56 -28.80
CA ARG A 6 -33.25 -14.60 -29.90
C ARG A 6 -33.90 -13.31 -29.39
N GLY A 7 -33.58 -12.20 -30.05
CA GLY A 7 -34.23 -10.90 -29.80
C GLY A 7 -34.17 -10.45 -28.34
N SER A 8 -35.30 -10.01 -27.81
CA SER A 8 -35.44 -9.50 -26.44
C SER A 8 -35.14 -10.53 -25.35
N ALA A 9 -35.29 -11.84 -25.64
CA ALA A 9 -35.01 -12.91 -24.67
C ALA A 9 -33.55 -12.92 -24.20
N ARG A 10 -32.60 -12.45 -25.02
CA ARG A 10 -31.17 -12.33 -24.65
C ARG A 10 -30.93 -11.48 -23.40
N ARG A 11 -31.85 -10.57 -23.06
CA ARG A 11 -31.74 -9.71 -21.87
C ARG A 11 -32.03 -10.45 -20.57
N HIS A 12 -32.75 -11.58 -20.66
CA HIS A 12 -33.27 -12.30 -19.49
C HIS A 12 -32.77 -13.75 -19.41
N THR A 13 -32.25 -14.30 -20.52
CA THR A 13 -31.69 -15.64 -20.53
C THR A 13 -30.20 -15.61 -20.16
N PRO A 14 -29.79 -16.20 -19.02
CA PRO A 14 -28.38 -16.32 -18.68
C PRO A 14 -27.65 -17.22 -19.68
N LEU A 15 -26.42 -16.86 -20.02
CA LEU A 15 -25.60 -17.64 -20.96
C LEU A 15 -25.14 -18.98 -20.35
N PHE A 16 -24.79 -18.95 -19.07
CA PHE A 16 -24.48 -20.13 -18.27
C PHE A 16 -25.54 -20.24 -17.18
N ALA A 17 -26.30 -21.32 -17.24
CA ALA A 17 -27.45 -21.54 -16.39
C ALA A 17 -27.38 -22.94 -15.78
N ASP A 18 -27.98 -23.09 -14.60
CA ASP A 18 -28.22 -24.39 -14.01
C ASP A 18 -29.35 -25.16 -14.75
N GLU A 19 -29.67 -26.34 -14.25
CA GLU A 19 -30.75 -27.19 -14.77
C GLU A 19 -32.14 -26.54 -14.69
N HIS A 20 -32.30 -25.49 -13.88
CA HIS A 20 -33.52 -24.70 -13.75
C HIS A 20 -33.50 -23.41 -14.60
N ARG A 21 -32.48 -23.23 -15.45
CA ARG A 21 -32.24 -22.04 -16.28
C ARG A 21 -31.99 -20.76 -15.47
N LEU A 22 -31.51 -20.89 -14.24
CA LEU A 22 -31.13 -19.76 -13.40
C LEU A 22 -29.63 -19.49 -13.51
N PRO A 23 -29.19 -18.22 -13.37
CA PRO A 23 -27.77 -17.90 -13.38
C PRO A 23 -27.08 -18.49 -12.15
N TYR A 24 -25.85 -18.99 -12.34
CA TYR A 24 -25.03 -19.44 -11.21
C TYR A 24 -24.71 -18.30 -10.25
N SER A 25 -24.79 -18.60 -8.95
CA SER A 25 -24.33 -17.69 -7.91
C SER A 25 -22.80 -17.57 -7.92
N TYR A 26 -22.29 -16.44 -7.40
CA TYR A 26 -20.85 -16.29 -7.17
C TYR A 26 -20.29 -17.41 -6.28
N PHE A 27 -21.02 -17.80 -5.24
CA PHE A 27 -20.59 -18.83 -4.29
C PHE A 27 -20.38 -20.17 -4.98
N THR A 28 -21.33 -20.59 -5.83
CA THR A 28 -21.25 -21.83 -6.61
C THR A 28 -20.03 -21.83 -7.53
N LEU A 29 -19.83 -20.76 -8.31
CA LEU A 29 -18.69 -20.66 -9.22
C LEU A 29 -17.35 -20.59 -8.46
N ASN A 30 -17.32 -19.91 -7.32
CA ASN A 30 -16.13 -19.84 -6.49
C ASN A 30 -15.78 -21.20 -5.85
N ASP A 31 -16.76 -21.96 -5.39
CA ASP A 31 -16.55 -23.34 -4.89
C ASP A 31 -15.94 -24.24 -5.97
N TRP A 32 -16.49 -24.20 -7.19
CA TRP A 32 -15.96 -24.97 -8.31
C TRP A 32 -14.54 -24.54 -8.70
N LEU A 33 -14.25 -23.24 -8.70
CA LEU A 33 -12.91 -22.72 -8.91
C LEU A 33 -11.94 -23.27 -7.85
N GLN A 34 -12.30 -23.19 -6.57
CA GLN A 34 -11.45 -23.64 -5.47
C GLN A 34 -11.19 -25.14 -5.52
N LYS A 35 -12.22 -25.95 -5.85
CA LYS A 35 -12.05 -27.40 -6.05
C LYS A 35 -11.09 -27.71 -7.19
N THR A 36 -11.26 -27.01 -8.32
CA THR A 36 -10.40 -27.19 -9.50
C THR A 36 -8.95 -26.82 -9.18
N LEU A 37 -8.72 -25.65 -8.57
CA LEU A 37 -7.38 -25.21 -8.20
C LEU A 37 -6.76 -26.11 -7.13
N THR A 38 -7.53 -26.55 -6.13
CA THR A 38 -7.05 -27.48 -5.11
C THR A 38 -6.57 -28.79 -5.72
N ALA A 39 -7.28 -29.31 -6.73
CA ALA A 39 -6.88 -30.53 -7.42
C ALA A 39 -5.60 -30.34 -8.27
N LEU A 40 -5.38 -29.15 -8.83
CA LEU A 40 -4.25 -28.87 -9.72
C LEU A 40 -2.96 -28.46 -8.99
N ILE A 41 -3.08 -27.61 -7.97
CA ILE A 41 -1.95 -26.94 -7.31
C ILE A 41 -1.93 -27.12 -5.79
N GLY A 42 -2.88 -27.89 -5.24
CA GLY A 42 -3.01 -28.12 -3.81
C GLY A 42 -3.77 -27.00 -3.07
N ALA A 43 -4.35 -27.35 -1.93
CA ALA A 43 -5.26 -26.48 -1.17
C ALA A 43 -4.58 -25.18 -0.69
N GLN A 44 -3.33 -25.27 -0.23
CA GLN A 44 -2.61 -24.12 0.32
C GLN A 44 -2.35 -23.06 -0.75
N ALA A 45 -1.95 -23.46 -1.96
CA ALA A 45 -1.74 -22.54 -3.07
C ALA A 45 -3.07 -22.03 -3.63
N ALA A 46 -4.08 -22.91 -3.78
CA ALA A 46 -5.41 -22.55 -4.27
C ALA A 46 -6.08 -21.44 -3.46
N ALA A 47 -5.89 -21.43 -2.13
CA ALA A 47 -6.44 -20.42 -1.23
C ALA A 47 -5.98 -18.98 -1.54
N ALA A 48 -4.85 -18.80 -2.24
CA ALA A 48 -4.36 -17.48 -2.65
C ALA A 48 -5.06 -16.93 -3.91
N PHE A 49 -5.85 -17.77 -4.61
CA PHE A 49 -6.48 -17.40 -5.87
C PHE A 49 -7.99 -17.17 -5.72
N SER A 50 -8.49 -16.25 -6.53
CA SER A 50 -9.91 -15.94 -6.68
C SER A 50 -10.19 -15.54 -8.11
N TRP A 51 -11.47 -15.46 -8.49
CA TRP A 51 -11.87 -14.87 -9.78
C TRP A 51 -11.32 -13.45 -9.99
N HIS A 52 -11.10 -12.69 -8.91
CA HIS A 52 -10.49 -11.37 -9.00
C HIS A 52 -8.99 -11.45 -9.32
N SER A 53 -8.27 -12.44 -8.79
CA SER A 53 -6.84 -12.66 -9.05
C SER A 53 -6.57 -12.85 -10.55
N PHE A 54 -7.40 -13.64 -11.25
CA PHE A 54 -7.29 -13.83 -12.70
C PHE A 54 -7.53 -12.54 -13.49
N ARG A 55 -8.43 -11.67 -13.03
CA ARG A 55 -8.64 -10.35 -13.67
C ARG A 55 -7.44 -9.43 -13.50
N ILE A 56 -6.72 -9.54 -12.38
CA ILE A 56 -5.48 -8.80 -12.14
C ILE A 56 -4.39 -9.33 -13.08
N GLU A 57 -4.22 -10.65 -13.14
CA GLU A 57 -3.23 -11.29 -14.02
C GLU A 57 -3.46 -10.92 -15.49
N LEU A 58 -4.70 -11.01 -15.98
CA LEU A 58 -5.05 -10.58 -17.34
C LEU A 58 -4.71 -9.10 -17.57
N ALA A 59 -4.96 -8.22 -16.59
CA ALA A 59 -4.63 -6.81 -16.72
C ALA A 59 -3.12 -6.55 -16.82
N CYS A 60 -2.31 -7.28 -16.04
CA CYS A 60 -0.85 -7.24 -16.14
C CYS A 60 -0.37 -7.72 -17.52
N LEU A 61 -0.92 -8.84 -18.02
CA LEU A 61 -0.57 -9.37 -19.34
C LEU A 61 -0.95 -8.41 -20.48
N LEU A 62 -2.15 -7.80 -20.41
CA LEU A 62 -2.58 -6.82 -21.40
C LEU A 62 -1.68 -5.57 -21.39
N ARG A 63 -1.27 -5.11 -20.19
CA ARG A 63 -0.34 -3.99 -20.07
C ARG A 63 1.03 -4.32 -20.65
N ALA A 64 1.56 -5.50 -20.36
CA ALA A 64 2.81 -5.98 -20.94
C ALA A 64 2.73 -6.10 -22.49
N ALA A 65 1.56 -6.40 -23.03
CA ALA A 65 1.29 -6.39 -24.46
C ALA A 65 1.11 -4.98 -25.07
N GLY A 66 1.29 -3.91 -24.28
CA GLY A 66 1.14 -2.53 -24.74
C GLY A 66 -0.31 -2.08 -24.91
N CYS A 67 -1.28 -2.80 -24.34
CA CYS A 67 -2.69 -2.43 -24.40
C CYS A 67 -2.95 -1.11 -23.64
N PRO A 68 -3.66 -0.13 -24.24
CA PRO A 68 -3.98 1.11 -23.55
C PRO A 68 -4.83 0.88 -22.28
N ASP A 69 -4.57 1.65 -21.23
CA ASP A 69 -5.28 1.57 -19.95
C ASP A 69 -6.81 1.68 -20.08
N SER A 70 -7.28 2.46 -21.07
CA SER A 70 -8.72 2.60 -21.36
C SER A 70 -9.34 1.28 -21.84
N LEU A 71 -8.63 0.51 -22.67
CA LEU A 71 -9.05 -0.82 -23.10
C LEU A 71 -8.92 -1.85 -21.98
N ILE A 72 -7.83 -1.83 -21.21
CA ILE A 72 -7.66 -2.72 -20.05
C ILE A 72 -8.82 -2.53 -19.08
N ARG A 73 -9.19 -1.29 -18.79
CA ARG A 73 -10.34 -0.95 -17.94
C ARG A 73 -11.65 -1.52 -18.49
N LEU A 74 -11.85 -1.45 -19.80
CA LEU A 74 -13.05 -1.98 -20.47
C LEU A 74 -13.10 -3.51 -20.39
N ILE A 75 -12.01 -4.18 -20.78
CA ILE A 75 -11.89 -5.65 -20.79
C ILE A 75 -12.06 -6.20 -19.38
N CYS A 76 -11.32 -5.64 -18.41
CA CYS A 76 -11.39 -6.07 -17.02
C CYS A 76 -12.63 -5.52 -16.30
N ARG A 77 -13.49 -4.72 -16.93
CA ARG A 77 -14.72 -4.12 -16.36
C ARG A 77 -14.48 -3.38 -15.03
N TRP A 78 -13.46 -2.54 -14.97
CA TRP A 78 -13.22 -1.67 -13.82
C TRP A 78 -13.88 -0.31 -14.00
N LYS A 79 -14.51 0.19 -12.93
CA LYS A 79 -15.27 1.44 -12.99
C LYS A 79 -14.35 2.67 -13.03
N CYS A 80 -13.21 2.65 -12.32
CA CYS A 80 -12.33 3.80 -12.22
C CYS A 80 -10.95 3.56 -12.86
N PRO A 81 -10.30 4.61 -13.42
CA PRO A 81 -8.92 4.52 -13.90
C PRO A 81 -7.94 4.11 -12.80
N GLY A 82 -8.18 4.54 -11.55
CA GLY A 82 -7.32 4.19 -10.41
C GLY A 82 -7.22 2.68 -10.15
N SER A 83 -8.25 1.89 -10.52
CA SER A 83 -8.15 0.43 -10.45
C SER A 83 -7.11 -0.13 -11.42
N VAL A 84 -6.98 0.45 -12.61
CA VAL A 84 -5.98 0.01 -13.60
C VAL A 84 -4.58 0.26 -13.06
N GLN A 85 -4.34 1.45 -12.51
CA GLN A 85 -3.04 1.80 -11.93
C GLN A 85 -2.66 0.90 -10.75
N LYS A 86 -3.65 0.50 -9.94
CA LYS A 86 -3.42 -0.37 -8.77
C LYS A 86 -3.08 -1.81 -9.16
N TYR A 87 -3.77 -2.35 -10.16
CA TYR A 87 -3.79 -3.78 -10.44
C TYR A 87 -3.01 -4.18 -11.70
N ALA A 88 -2.96 -3.35 -12.73
CA ALA A 88 -2.16 -3.61 -13.92
C ALA A 88 -0.70 -3.22 -13.64
N GLN A 89 0.00 -4.07 -12.89
CA GLN A 89 1.38 -3.81 -12.50
C GLN A 89 2.35 -4.14 -13.64
N VAL A 90 3.48 -3.44 -13.62
CA VAL A 90 4.61 -3.68 -14.52
C VAL A 90 5.31 -4.96 -14.07
N GLY A 91 5.66 -5.83 -15.02
CA GLY A 91 6.37 -7.08 -14.72
C GLY A 91 7.75 -6.82 -14.11
N THR A 92 8.28 -7.77 -13.33
CA THR A 92 9.57 -7.61 -12.63
C THR A 92 10.72 -7.24 -13.57
N ALA A 93 10.81 -7.87 -14.75
CA ALA A 93 11.84 -7.57 -15.75
C ALA A 93 11.75 -6.14 -16.30
N GLU A 94 10.53 -5.66 -16.54
CA GLU A 94 10.30 -4.31 -17.03
C GLU A 94 10.57 -3.27 -15.92
N ASN A 95 10.22 -3.59 -14.67
CA ASN A 95 10.59 -2.77 -13.51
C ASN A 95 12.11 -2.66 -13.34
N VAL A 96 12.84 -3.78 -13.42
CA VAL A 96 14.32 -3.78 -13.41
C VAL A 96 14.89 -2.94 -14.55
N THR A 97 14.31 -3.04 -15.75
CA THR A 97 14.71 -2.22 -16.90
C THR A 97 14.51 -0.73 -16.64
N TRP A 98 13.37 -0.34 -16.06
CA TRP A 98 13.10 1.06 -15.70
C TRP A 98 14.01 1.55 -14.58
N LEU A 99 14.33 0.72 -13.59
CA LEU A 99 15.30 1.05 -12.55
C LEU A 99 16.71 1.24 -13.11
N GLN A 100 17.15 0.39 -14.03
CA GLN A 100 18.43 0.52 -14.72
C GLN A 100 18.48 1.81 -15.57
N ARG A 101 17.39 2.12 -16.29
CA ARG A 101 17.28 3.38 -17.04
C ARG A 101 17.38 4.57 -16.09
N ALA A 102 16.64 4.58 -15.00
CA ALA A 102 16.68 5.64 -14.00
C ALA A 102 18.08 5.82 -13.39
N HIS A 103 18.78 4.72 -13.10
CA HIS A 103 20.15 4.74 -12.61
C HIS A 103 21.13 5.40 -13.61
N GLY A 104 20.89 5.24 -14.91
CA GLY A 104 21.72 5.84 -15.96
C GLY A 104 21.45 7.33 -16.24
N VAL A 105 20.33 7.87 -15.76
CA VAL A 105 19.98 9.28 -16.00
C VAL A 105 20.69 10.17 -14.98
N ARG A 106 21.48 11.13 -15.47
CA ARG A 106 21.94 12.26 -14.65
C ARG A 106 20.84 13.30 -14.58
N PHE A 107 20.30 13.50 -13.39
CA PHE A 107 19.27 14.49 -13.11
C PHE A 107 19.92 15.82 -12.71
N ASP A 108 19.88 16.81 -13.60
CA ASP A 108 20.45 18.15 -13.38
C ASP A 108 19.34 19.20 -13.24
N ALA A 109 18.50 19.03 -12.21
CA ALA A 109 17.52 20.03 -11.82
C ALA A 109 17.71 20.36 -10.35
N VAL A 110 18.62 21.31 -10.09
CA VAL A 110 18.79 21.93 -8.78
C VAL A 110 17.71 22.98 -8.62
N ARG A 111 16.77 22.77 -7.69
CA ARG A 111 15.94 23.89 -7.19
C ARG A 111 16.86 24.81 -6.41
N THR A 112 16.86 26.11 -6.70
CA THR A 112 17.74 27.13 -6.07
C THR A 112 17.71 27.09 -4.54
N ASN A 113 16.61 26.61 -3.94
CA ASN A 113 16.45 26.45 -2.49
C ASN A 113 17.35 25.35 -1.87
N ASN A 114 17.93 24.46 -2.69
CA ASN A 114 18.79 23.36 -2.26
C ASN A 114 20.28 23.59 -2.61
N MET A 115 20.68 24.79 -3.03
CA MET A 115 22.11 25.11 -3.11
C MET A 115 22.68 25.21 -1.70
N VAL A 116 23.64 24.34 -1.39
CA VAL A 116 24.50 24.51 -0.22
C VAL A 116 25.36 25.75 -0.50
N ALA A 117 25.16 26.84 0.24
CA ALA A 117 26.02 28.02 0.17
C ALA A 117 27.45 27.62 0.55
N LEU A 118 28.33 27.51 -0.44
CA LEU A 118 29.71 27.02 -0.29
C LEU A 118 30.64 27.98 0.49
N ASP A 119 30.16 29.13 0.95
CA ASP A 119 30.95 30.07 1.75
C ASP A 119 31.05 29.69 3.24
N LYS A 120 30.26 28.73 3.73
CA LYS A 120 30.23 28.36 5.16
C LYS A 120 31.17 27.21 5.56
N TYR A 121 31.93 26.63 4.62
CA TYR A 121 32.71 25.40 4.87
C TYR A 121 34.22 25.59 4.88
N ALA A 122 34.74 26.81 4.73
CA ALA A 122 36.18 27.07 4.89
C ALA A 122 36.65 26.80 6.33
N ASP A 123 35.80 27.08 7.33
CA ASP A 123 36.15 26.92 8.76
C ASP A 123 35.90 25.50 9.29
N ALA A 124 35.12 24.67 8.56
CA ALA A 124 34.63 23.39 9.06
C ALA A 124 35.67 22.25 8.98
N TYR A 125 36.69 22.36 8.13
CA TYR A 125 37.72 21.31 7.98
C TYR A 125 38.85 21.40 9.03
N ALA A 126 38.95 22.50 9.78
CA ALA A 126 39.98 22.66 10.81
C ALA A 126 39.66 21.96 12.14
N GLN A 127 38.44 21.45 12.33
CA GLN A 127 37.96 20.88 13.61
C GLN A 127 37.78 19.35 13.60
N LEU A 128 38.13 18.66 12.52
CA LEU A 128 37.90 17.20 12.39
C LEU A 128 39.09 16.33 12.84
N ASP A 129 40.12 16.90 13.46
CA ASP A 129 41.13 16.12 14.19
C ASP A 129 40.77 16.07 15.69
N GLY A 130 40.07 15.01 16.09
CA GLY A 130 40.14 14.53 17.48
C GLY A 130 38.87 14.47 18.32
N GLN A 131 37.65 14.56 17.78
CA GLN A 131 36.44 14.32 18.59
C GLN A 131 35.56 13.20 18.04
N ALA A 132 35.49 12.12 18.82
CA ALA A 132 34.56 11.01 18.62
C ALA A 132 33.11 11.54 18.62
N PHE A 133 32.39 11.19 17.55
CA PHE A 133 30.96 11.43 17.40
C PHE A 133 30.20 10.99 18.66
N ARG A 134 29.62 11.96 19.38
CA ARG A 134 28.67 11.70 20.47
C ARG A 134 27.26 11.97 19.96
N PRO A 135 26.38 10.96 19.87
CA PRO A 135 24.98 11.22 19.57
C PRO A 135 24.33 12.01 20.71
N ALA A 136 23.50 12.99 20.35
CA ALA A 136 22.72 13.78 21.29
C ALA A 136 21.78 12.88 22.12
N PRO A 137 21.52 13.21 23.40
CA PRO A 137 20.66 12.39 24.25
C PRO A 137 19.22 12.38 23.73
N ALA A 138 18.69 11.16 23.51
CA ALA A 138 17.33 10.94 23.07
C ALA A 138 16.30 11.41 24.12
N ARG A 139 15.34 12.24 23.72
CA ARG A 139 14.06 12.33 24.44
C ARG A 139 13.36 10.98 24.28
N GLY A 140 13.00 10.36 25.40
CA GLY A 140 12.64 8.94 25.49
C GLY A 140 11.52 8.52 24.53
N VAL A 141 11.90 7.85 23.44
CA VAL A 141 11.02 7.19 22.48
C VAL A 141 10.40 5.95 23.14
N PRO A 142 9.14 5.57 22.87
CA PRO A 142 8.55 4.39 23.51
C PRO A 142 9.32 3.15 23.07
N SER A 143 9.96 2.47 24.02
CA SER A 143 10.86 1.35 23.77
C SER A 143 10.14 0.06 23.35
N ARG A 144 8.80 0.02 23.31
CA ARG A 144 8.03 -1.21 23.11
C ARG A 144 6.79 -1.02 22.25
N LEU A 145 6.60 -1.95 21.31
CA LEU A 145 5.30 -2.23 20.71
C LEU A 145 4.30 -2.57 21.82
N ARG A 146 3.04 -2.20 21.63
CA ARG A 146 1.92 -2.28 22.60
C ARG A 146 1.97 -1.30 23.76
N ALA A 147 2.88 -0.33 23.76
CA ALA A 147 2.81 0.79 24.70
C ALA A 147 1.55 1.63 24.45
N ARG A 148 0.83 2.01 25.52
CA ARG A 148 -0.23 3.02 25.43
C ARG A 148 0.39 4.41 25.41
N VAL A 149 -0.10 5.22 24.50
CA VAL A 149 0.36 6.60 24.28
C VAL A 149 -0.85 7.50 24.08
N GLU A 150 -0.71 8.76 24.50
CA GLU A 150 -1.58 9.84 24.04
C GLU A 150 -0.79 10.74 23.12
N VAL A 151 -1.40 11.13 22.01
CA VAL A 151 -0.80 12.00 21.00
C VAL A 151 -1.67 13.23 20.83
N GLU A 152 -1.06 14.41 20.80
CA GLU A 152 -1.75 15.68 20.59
C GLU A 152 -2.06 15.89 19.10
N TRP A 153 -3.32 16.18 18.79
CA TRP A 153 -3.78 16.56 17.47
C TRP A 153 -4.52 17.90 17.57
N GLY A 154 -3.92 18.95 17.01
CA GLY A 154 -4.47 20.30 17.13
C GLY A 154 -4.45 20.77 18.58
N THR A 155 -5.61 20.78 19.23
CA THR A 155 -5.78 21.18 20.64
C THR A 155 -6.28 20.04 21.54
N GLU A 156 -6.45 18.83 21.00
CA GLU A 156 -7.01 17.68 21.70
C GLU A 156 -6.01 16.54 21.81
N TRP A 157 -6.14 15.72 22.84
CA TRP A 157 -5.27 14.57 23.09
C TRP A 157 -6.03 13.27 22.84
N PHE A 158 -5.43 12.37 22.06
CA PHE A 158 -6.04 11.11 21.67
C PHE A 158 -5.22 9.93 22.18
N ALA A 159 -5.86 9.05 22.94
CA ALA A 159 -5.25 7.83 23.47
C ALA A 159 -5.26 6.69 22.43
N GLY A 160 -4.19 5.92 22.41
CA GLY A 160 -4.04 4.78 21.53
C GLY A 160 -2.92 3.83 21.93
N VAL A 161 -2.74 2.79 21.13
CA VAL A 161 -1.72 1.76 21.34
C VAL A 161 -0.74 1.76 20.17
N VAL A 162 0.56 1.75 20.46
CA VAL A 162 1.60 1.59 19.44
C VAL A 162 1.55 0.15 18.91
N THR A 163 1.27 -0.04 17.63
CA THR A 163 1.09 -1.37 17.03
C THR A 163 2.26 -1.83 16.17
N SER A 164 3.00 -0.91 15.55
CA SER A 164 4.16 -1.21 14.70
C SER A 164 5.10 -0.01 14.60
N SER A 165 6.34 -0.23 14.16
CA SER A 165 7.29 0.82 13.81
C SER A 165 8.00 0.48 12.49
N LYS A 166 8.48 1.51 11.77
CA LYS A 166 9.31 1.36 10.57
C LYS A 166 10.25 2.55 10.41
N GLN A 167 11.32 2.36 9.64
CA GLN A 167 12.11 3.49 9.14
C GLN A 167 11.32 4.22 8.05
N GLY A 168 11.31 5.55 8.11
CA GLY A 168 10.60 6.42 7.18
C GLY A 168 11.21 7.81 7.14
N LEU A 169 10.46 8.74 6.56
CA LEU A 169 10.78 10.15 6.60
C LEU A 169 9.91 10.82 7.67
N SER A 170 10.50 11.74 8.42
CA SER A 170 9.80 12.60 9.36
C SER A 170 8.92 13.61 8.62
N SER A 171 8.13 14.40 9.35
CA SER A 171 7.34 15.46 8.74
C SER A 171 8.21 16.55 8.10
N SER A 172 9.44 16.72 8.61
CA SER A 172 10.47 17.61 8.06
C SER A 172 11.31 17.00 6.94
N GLY A 173 11.09 15.73 6.57
CA GLY A 173 11.81 15.04 5.49
C GLY A 173 13.16 14.44 5.91
N SER A 174 13.47 14.41 7.21
CA SER A 174 14.67 13.76 7.74
C SER A 174 14.43 12.25 7.93
N PRO A 175 15.45 11.37 7.85
CA PRO A 175 15.29 9.96 8.18
C PRO A 175 14.89 9.79 9.65
N ALA A 176 13.76 9.13 9.90
CA ALA A 176 13.24 8.94 11.25
C ALA A 176 12.49 7.60 11.43
N THR A 177 12.39 7.17 12.68
CA THR A 177 11.58 5.99 13.02
C THR A 177 10.14 6.44 13.27
N VAL A 178 9.23 6.01 12.40
CA VAL A 178 7.80 6.31 12.52
C VAL A 178 7.05 5.14 13.15
N TYR A 179 6.10 5.47 14.02
CA TYR A 179 5.30 4.53 14.81
C TYR A 179 3.84 4.58 14.36
N ARG A 180 3.21 3.41 14.24
CA ARG A 180 1.77 3.31 13.98
C ARG A 180 1.02 3.25 15.31
N VAL A 181 0.18 4.24 15.57
CA VAL A 181 -0.70 4.30 16.73
C VAL A 181 -2.11 3.91 16.29
N LEU A 182 -2.74 2.96 16.98
CA LEU A 182 -4.16 2.66 16.85
C LEU A 182 -4.91 3.38 17.97
N TYR A 183 -5.67 4.40 17.61
CA TYR A 183 -6.44 5.23 18.54
C TYR A 183 -7.71 4.52 19.01
N ASP A 184 -8.05 4.76 20.26
CA ASP A 184 -9.29 4.31 20.88
C ASP A 184 -10.49 5.02 20.22
N ALA A 185 -11.64 4.34 20.17
CA ALA A 185 -12.87 4.99 19.74
C ALA A 185 -13.32 6.02 20.80
N THR A 186 -13.65 7.22 20.37
CA THR A 186 -14.26 8.25 21.22
C THR A 186 -15.75 8.39 20.90
N ALA A 187 -16.47 9.22 21.66
CA ALA A 187 -17.88 9.53 21.36
C ALA A 187 -18.08 10.12 19.96
N GLN A 188 -17.06 10.76 19.38
CA GLN A 188 -17.11 11.43 18.09
C GLN A 188 -16.43 10.63 16.96
N TYR A 189 -15.40 9.83 17.27
CA TYR A 189 -14.56 9.18 16.26
C TYR A 189 -14.46 7.68 16.47
N ARG A 190 -14.54 6.92 15.37
CA ARG A 190 -14.27 5.47 15.38
C ARG A 190 -12.76 5.23 15.57
N ALA A 191 -12.40 4.05 16.09
CA ALA A 191 -11.01 3.63 16.18
C ALA A 191 -10.33 3.69 14.81
N GLN A 192 -9.19 4.37 14.75
CA GLN A 192 -8.41 4.58 13.52
C GLN A 192 -6.92 4.45 13.80
N SER A 193 -6.14 4.09 12.78
CA SER A 193 -4.68 3.96 12.90
C SER A 193 -3.95 5.00 12.07
N CYS A 194 -2.99 5.70 12.66
CA CYS A 194 -2.17 6.71 12.00
C CYS A 194 -0.68 6.50 12.27
N TRP A 195 0.17 6.99 11.36
CA TRP A 195 1.62 6.92 11.50
C TRP A 195 2.14 8.26 12.01
N HIS A 196 3.00 8.20 13.03
CA HIS A 196 3.54 9.35 13.73
C HIS A 196 5.05 9.24 13.85
N ASP A 197 5.74 10.36 13.60
CA ASP A 197 7.08 10.54 14.13
C ASP A 197 6.98 11.06 15.56
N LEU A 198 7.12 10.16 16.53
CA LEU A 198 7.03 10.49 17.96
C LEU A 198 8.23 11.31 18.46
N ALA A 199 9.27 11.53 17.65
CA ALA A 199 10.34 12.47 18.00
C ALA A 199 10.00 13.93 17.66
N GLU A 200 9.09 14.16 16.71
CA GLU A 200 8.72 15.51 16.23
C GLU A 200 7.39 16.02 16.79
N ILE A 201 6.55 15.16 17.36
CA ILE A 201 5.22 15.55 17.87
C ILE A 201 5.12 15.45 19.39
N ASN A 202 4.15 16.16 19.94
CA ASN A 202 3.81 16.06 21.36
C ASN A 202 3.04 14.76 21.63
N TRP A 203 3.60 13.94 22.51
CA TRP A 203 2.97 12.72 22.99
C TRP A 203 3.41 12.43 24.43
N ARG A 204 2.66 11.56 25.11
CA ARG A 204 3.03 11.04 26.44
C ARG A 204 2.68 9.57 26.59
N SER A 205 3.47 8.83 27.36
CA SER A 205 3.16 7.44 27.71
C SER A 205 2.04 7.39 28.75
N LEU A 206 1.08 6.50 28.55
CA LEU A 206 0.11 6.15 29.59
C LEU A 206 0.55 4.89 30.33
N PRO A 207 0.20 4.74 31.62
CA PRO A 207 0.39 3.47 32.31
C PRO A 207 -0.38 2.37 31.58
N ALA A 208 0.20 1.17 31.54
CA ALA A 208 -0.55 -0.01 31.09
C ALA A 208 -1.79 -0.14 31.98
N SER A 209 -2.99 -0.19 31.37
CA SER A 209 -4.19 -0.52 32.13
C SER A 209 -4.00 -1.90 32.77
N PRO A 210 -4.36 -2.08 34.05
CA PRO A 210 -4.26 -3.36 34.74
C PRO A 210 -5.11 -4.46 34.06
#